data_AF-A0A2R7JSG8-F1
#
_entry.id   AF-A0A2R7JSG8-F1
#
_cell.length_a   1.000
_cell.length_b   1.000
_cell.length_c   1.000
_cell.angle_alpha   90.00
_cell.angle_beta   90.00
_cell.angle_gamma   90.00
#
_symmetry.space_group_name_H-M   'P 1'
#
loop_
_entity.id
_entity.type
_entity.pdbx_description
1 polymer ?
#
loop_
_entity_poly.entity_id
_entity_poly.type
_entity_poly.pdbx_seq_one_letter_code
_entity_poly.pdbx_strand_id
1 'polypeptide(L)'
;SKETIWQLQSVAAGQNTKEASIFIFLAGPPTTIALNPLLINSFTIGDLRKTNWIKSVSKGASTWYHAYKYKEQNTTAVSKEYSIVLRLAEQYLIRAEARAYQGDLIGAKEDLNKIRNRAGLAQTTASTKEEILNAILQERRWEFFTEHGHRFFDLKRFNKLDAELKSVKSGWNSNDSLFPIPQNELSTNPNLGPQNPGY
;
A
#
# COMPACT_ATOMS: atom_id res chain seq x y z
N SER A 1 -12.68 6.01 -10.11
CA SER A 1 -13.58 5.16 -9.30
C SER A 1 -14.65 6.02 -8.66
N LYS A 2 -15.83 5.50 -8.26
CA LYS A 2 -16.84 6.29 -7.52
C LYS A 2 -16.39 6.66 -6.10
N GLU A 3 -15.36 6.00 -5.57
CA GLU A 3 -14.77 6.30 -4.25
C GLU A 3 -13.58 7.27 -4.33
N THR A 4 -13.20 7.73 -5.52
CA THR A 4 -12.06 8.65 -5.70
C THR A 4 -12.43 10.04 -5.17
N ILE A 5 -11.61 10.57 -4.25
CA ILE A 5 -11.73 11.95 -3.75
C ILE A 5 -10.76 12.86 -4.50
N TRP A 6 -9.50 12.41 -4.67
CA TRP A 6 -8.47 13.16 -5.38
C TRP A 6 -7.61 12.25 -6.24
N GLN A 7 -7.32 12.70 -7.45
CA GLN A 7 -6.48 12.02 -8.44
C GLN A 7 -5.73 13.04 -9.30
N LEU A 8 -4.60 12.62 -9.86
CA LEU A 8 -3.78 13.42 -10.78
C LEU A 8 -3.96 12.92 -12.21
N GLN A 9 -4.43 13.82 -13.07
CA GLN A 9 -4.51 13.58 -14.50
C GLN A 9 -3.11 13.57 -15.13
N SER A 10 -2.93 12.78 -16.18
CA SER A 10 -1.73 12.81 -17.01
C SER A 10 -1.59 14.15 -17.76
N VAL A 11 -0.35 14.53 -18.10
CA VAL A 11 -0.08 15.83 -18.71
C VAL A 11 -0.61 15.94 -20.14
N ALA A 12 -0.68 14.82 -20.88
CA ALA A 12 -1.13 14.80 -22.26
C ALA A 12 -2.41 13.96 -22.46
N ALA A 13 -3.28 14.44 -23.36
CA ALA A 13 -4.51 13.73 -23.73
C ALA A 13 -4.21 12.31 -24.22
N GLY A 14 -5.00 11.35 -23.76
CA GLY A 14 -4.84 9.94 -24.13
C GLY A 14 -3.81 9.18 -23.29
N GLN A 15 -2.91 9.86 -22.57
CA GLN A 15 -1.98 9.18 -21.68
C GLN A 15 -2.70 8.68 -20.43
N ASN A 16 -2.37 7.46 -20.03
CA ASN A 16 -2.81 6.87 -18.77
C ASN A 16 -1.71 7.00 -17.71
N THR A 17 -2.08 6.76 -16.47
CA THR A 17 -1.17 6.80 -15.34
C THR A 17 -0.02 5.79 -15.46
N LYS A 18 1.17 6.13 -14.97
CA LYS A 18 2.38 5.29 -15.16
C LYS A 18 2.40 4.05 -14.27
N GLU A 19 1.55 3.96 -13.27
CA GLU A 19 1.48 2.84 -12.33
C GLU A 19 1.21 1.52 -13.05
N ALA A 20 0.36 1.52 -14.09
CA ALA A 20 0.12 0.33 -14.90
C ALA A 20 1.42 -0.17 -15.55
N SER A 21 2.18 0.71 -16.21
CA SER A 21 3.43 0.32 -16.89
C SER A 21 4.59 0.06 -15.93
N ILE A 22 4.59 0.66 -14.73
CA ILE A 22 5.57 0.38 -13.69
C ILE A 22 5.34 -0.99 -13.06
N PHE A 23 4.09 -1.34 -12.74
CA PHE A 23 3.80 -2.55 -11.97
C PHE A 23 3.54 -3.78 -12.84
N ILE A 24 2.94 -3.64 -14.02
CA ILE A 24 2.57 -4.78 -14.87
C ILE A 24 3.80 -5.25 -15.67
N PHE A 25 4.18 -6.50 -15.46
CA PHE A 25 5.13 -7.23 -16.31
C PHE A 25 4.43 -8.40 -16.99
N LEU A 26 4.86 -8.71 -18.23
CA LEU A 26 4.23 -9.75 -19.06
C LEU A 26 5.03 -11.05 -19.13
N ALA A 27 6.27 -11.04 -18.63
CA ALA A 27 7.17 -12.20 -18.63
C ALA A 27 7.97 -12.25 -17.33
N GLY A 28 8.33 -13.47 -16.92
CA GLY A 28 9.18 -13.73 -15.76
C GLY A 28 10.60 -14.18 -16.16
N PRO A 29 11.61 -13.99 -15.30
CA PRO A 29 11.53 -13.26 -14.03
C PRO A 29 11.39 -11.74 -14.23
N PRO A 30 10.70 -11.03 -13.33
CA PRO A 30 10.60 -9.57 -13.39
C PRO A 30 11.96 -8.93 -13.09
N THR A 31 12.29 -7.86 -13.80
CA THR A 31 13.60 -7.18 -13.69
C THR A 31 13.60 -6.01 -12.70
N THR A 32 12.43 -5.47 -12.36
CA THR A 32 12.30 -4.25 -11.56
C THR A 32 11.49 -4.46 -10.28
N ILE A 33 10.24 -4.91 -10.40
CA ILE A 33 9.30 -4.97 -9.29
C ILE A 33 8.39 -6.20 -9.37
N ALA A 34 8.07 -6.76 -8.21
CA ALA A 34 7.06 -7.80 -8.03
C ALA A 34 6.43 -7.69 -6.64
N LEU A 35 5.19 -8.15 -6.51
CA LEU A 35 4.55 -8.27 -5.21
C LEU A 35 5.18 -9.41 -4.41
N ASN A 36 5.51 -9.14 -3.15
CA ASN A 36 6.05 -10.12 -2.23
C ASN A 36 5.02 -11.26 -1.99
N PRO A 37 5.39 -12.55 -2.13
CA PRO A 37 4.51 -13.68 -1.84
C PRO A 37 3.82 -13.63 -0.47
N LEU A 38 4.46 -13.05 0.56
CA LEU A 38 3.85 -12.86 1.87
C LEU A 38 2.62 -11.97 1.83
N LEU A 39 2.60 -10.93 0.98
CA LEU A 39 1.39 -10.14 0.76
C LEU A 39 0.31 -11.01 0.11
N ILE A 40 0.66 -11.77 -0.93
CA ILE A 40 -0.28 -12.62 -1.67
C ILE A 40 -0.92 -13.69 -0.78
N ASN A 41 -0.12 -14.28 0.09
CA ASN A 41 -0.53 -15.31 1.03
C ASN A 41 -1.28 -14.73 2.24
N SER A 42 -1.17 -13.42 2.50
CA SER A 42 -1.92 -12.79 3.58
C SER A 42 -3.41 -12.61 3.26
N PHE A 43 -3.80 -12.51 1.99
CA PHE A 43 -5.20 -12.34 1.60
C PHE A 43 -6.04 -13.55 2.00
N THR A 44 -7.16 -13.31 2.65
CA THR A 44 -8.14 -14.34 3.02
C THR A 44 -8.84 -14.91 1.79
N ILE A 45 -9.31 -16.16 1.90
CA ILE A 45 -10.13 -16.80 0.87
C ILE A 45 -11.38 -15.95 0.62
N GLY A 46 -11.69 -15.70 -0.66
CA GLY A 46 -12.86 -14.90 -1.06
C GLY A 46 -12.61 -13.39 -1.17
N ASP A 47 -11.43 -12.87 -0.81
CA ASP A 47 -11.14 -11.45 -0.99
C ASP A 47 -11.10 -11.07 -2.48
N LEU A 48 -12.07 -10.25 -2.92
CA LEU A 48 -12.22 -9.84 -4.31
C LEU A 48 -11.02 -9.01 -4.81
N ARG A 49 -10.26 -8.36 -3.91
CA ARG A 49 -9.07 -7.59 -4.29
C ARG A 49 -7.96 -8.49 -4.78
N LYS A 50 -7.77 -9.68 -4.18
CA LYS A 50 -6.78 -10.63 -4.68
C LYS A 50 -7.08 -11.03 -6.14
N THR A 51 -8.35 -11.23 -6.46
CA THR A 51 -8.78 -11.60 -7.82
C THR A 51 -8.72 -10.42 -8.80
N ASN A 52 -9.13 -9.24 -8.35
CA ASN A 52 -9.32 -8.08 -9.22
C ASN A 52 -8.08 -7.20 -9.38
N TRP A 53 -7.22 -7.15 -8.36
CA TRP A 53 -6.10 -6.20 -8.25
C TRP A 53 -4.73 -6.86 -8.31
N ILE A 54 -4.67 -8.18 -8.49
CA ILE A 54 -3.41 -8.93 -8.58
C ILE A 54 -3.49 -9.89 -9.76
N LYS A 55 -2.38 -9.98 -10.50
CA LYS A 55 -2.18 -10.97 -11.56
C LYS A 55 -0.86 -11.69 -11.35
N SER A 56 -0.75 -12.86 -11.97
CA SER A 56 0.43 -13.71 -11.91
C SER A 56 0.97 -14.00 -13.30
N VAL A 57 2.29 -14.08 -13.40
CA VAL A 57 3.00 -14.57 -14.58
C VAL A 57 3.86 -15.75 -14.14
N SER A 58 3.83 -16.83 -14.91
CA SER A 58 4.58 -18.05 -14.61
C SER A 58 5.53 -18.40 -15.75
N LYS A 59 6.69 -18.98 -15.40
CA LYS A 59 7.66 -19.53 -16.34
C LYS A 59 8.27 -20.79 -15.73
N GLY A 60 8.00 -21.94 -16.32
CA GLY A 60 8.34 -23.24 -15.71
C GLY A 60 7.63 -23.41 -14.37
N ALA A 61 8.39 -23.78 -13.33
CA ALA A 61 7.86 -23.97 -11.97
C ALA A 61 7.73 -22.67 -11.15
N SER A 62 8.19 -21.53 -11.67
CA SER A 62 8.21 -20.26 -10.95
C SER A 62 7.01 -19.39 -11.30
N THR A 63 6.44 -18.73 -10.29
CA THR A 63 5.33 -17.79 -10.43
C THR A 63 5.65 -16.48 -9.71
N TRP A 64 5.42 -15.37 -10.39
CA TRP A 64 5.58 -14.02 -9.86
C TRP A 64 4.26 -13.27 -9.95
N TYR A 65 4.06 -12.30 -9.06
CA TYR A 65 2.82 -11.54 -8.95
C TYR A 65 3.05 -10.06 -9.17
N HIS A 66 2.11 -9.37 -9.81
CA HIS A 66 2.10 -7.93 -9.95
C HIS A 66 0.76 -7.32 -9.54
N ALA A 67 0.80 -6.04 -9.19
CA ALA A 67 -0.41 -5.25 -9.02
C ALA A 67 -1.09 -5.04 -10.37
N TYR A 68 -2.42 -5.00 -10.34
CA TYR A 68 -3.31 -4.83 -11.48
C TYR A 68 -4.47 -3.90 -11.14
N LYS A 69 -4.22 -2.93 -10.26
CA LYS A 69 -5.17 -1.89 -9.85
C LYS A 69 -5.41 -0.88 -10.96
N TYR A 70 -4.34 -0.57 -11.68
CA TYR A 70 -4.34 0.13 -12.97
C TYR A 70 -4.04 -0.89 -14.06
N LYS A 71 -4.71 -0.77 -15.21
CA LYS A 71 -4.73 -1.76 -16.28
C LYS A 71 -4.23 -1.22 -17.61
N GLU A 72 -4.33 0.09 -17.82
CA GLU A 72 -4.06 0.71 -19.11
C GLU A 72 -2.58 1.12 -19.21
N GLN A 73 -1.74 0.22 -19.76
CA GLN A 73 -0.30 0.43 -19.89
C GLN A 73 0.10 1.39 -21.02
N ASN A 74 -0.80 1.63 -21.97
CA ASN A 74 -0.53 2.34 -23.22
C ASN A 74 -1.36 3.62 -23.33
N THR A 75 -0.94 4.51 -24.24
CA THR A 75 -1.75 5.64 -24.67
C THR A 75 -3.01 5.12 -25.38
N THR A 76 -4.15 5.72 -25.04
CA THR A 76 -5.46 5.43 -25.64
C THR A 76 -6.02 6.67 -26.30
N ALA A 77 -7.11 6.55 -27.08
CA ALA A 77 -7.74 7.70 -27.73
C ALA A 77 -8.18 8.78 -26.73
N VAL A 78 -8.61 8.37 -25.55
CA VAL A 78 -8.90 9.22 -24.39
C VAL A 78 -8.25 8.62 -23.16
N SER A 79 -7.81 9.44 -22.21
CA SER A 79 -7.27 8.95 -20.94
C SER A 79 -8.35 8.25 -20.13
N LYS A 80 -8.05 7.04 -19.65
CA LYS A 80 -8.97 6.17 -18.92
C LYS A 80 -8.62 6.04 -17.43
N GLU A 81 -7.34 6.10 -17.09
CA GLU A 81 -6.83 5.90 -15.73
C GLU A 81 -5.90 7.02 -15.28
N TYR A 82 -6.08 7.46 -14.04
CA TYR A 82 -5.35 8.56 -13.39
C TYR A 82 -4.78 8.12 -12.06
N SER A 83 -3.68 8.74 -11.63
CA SER A 83 -3.02 8.40 -10.37
C SER A 83 -3.91 8.79 -9.21
N ILE A 84 -4.40 7.81 -8.44
CA ILE A 84 -5.22 8.06 -7.26
C ILE A 84 -4.34 8.55 -6.12
N VAL A 85 -4.71 9.68 -5.52
CA VAL A 85 -4.01 10.26 -4.36
C VAL A 85 -4.81 10.06 -3.08
N LEU A 86 -6.13 10.22 -3.14
CA LEU A 86 -7.01 10.09 -1.99
C LEU A 86 -8.33 9.44 -2.38
N ARG A 87 -8.82 8.54 -1.54
CA ARG A 87 -10.10 7.86 -1.75
C ARG A 87 -10.85 7.62 -0.44
N LEU A 88 -12.16 7.45 -0.56
CA LEU A 88 -13.08 7.33 0.57
C LEU A 88 -12.73 6.16 1.51
N ALA A 89 -12.14 5.09 0.98
CA ALA A 89 -11.68 3.96 1.79
C ALA A 89 -10.67 4.39 2.88
N GLU A 90 -9.81 5.36 2.57
CA GLU A 90 -8.86 5.89 3.52
C GLU A 90 -9.55 6.66 4.65
N GLN A 91 -10.59 7.42 4.33
CA GLN A 91 -11.36 8.16 5.33
C GLN A 91 -12.06 7.23 6.32
N TYR A 92 -12.63 6.12 5.84
CA TYR A 92 -13.18 5.09 6.72
C TYR A 92 -12.11 4.48 7.63
N LEU A 93 -10.94 4.14 7.09
CA LEU A 93 -9.90 3.48 7.89
C LEU A 93 -9.21 4.45 8.87
N ILE A 94 -9.04 5.73 8.51
CA ILE A 94 -8.59 6.77 9.43
C ILE A 94 -9.59 6.95 10.57
N ARG A 95 -10.89 7.06 10.26
CA ARG A 95 -11.93 7.22 11.28
C ARG A 95 -12.07 5.98 12.16
N ALA A 96 -11.98 4.78 11.58
CA ALA A 96 -11.98 3.52 12.33
C ALA A 96 -10.84 3.48 13.35
N GLU A 97 -9.64 3.89 12.93
CA GLU A 97 -8.47 3.90 13.79
C GLU A 97 -8.61 4.92 14.92
N ALA A 98 -9.05 6.14 14.61
CA ALA A 98 -9.29 7.19 15.61
C ALA A 98 -10.31 6.74 16.67
N ARG A 99 -11.43 6.14 16.23
CA ARG A 99 -12.47 5.59 17.12
C ARG A 99 -11.92 4.49 18.03
N ALA A 100 -11.11 3.58 17.51
CA ALA A 100 -10.46 2.55 18.32
C ALA A 100 -9.53 3.17 19.39
N TYR A 101 -8.80 4.24 19.06
CA TYR A 101 -8.00 4.96 20.05
C TYR A 101 -8.83 5.64 21.14
N GLN A 102 -9.99 6.20 20.77
CA GLN A 102 -10.96 6.83 21.68
C GLN A 102 -11.76 5.83 22.53
N GLY A 103 -11.67 4.53 22.25
CA GLY A 103 -12.43 3.49 22.94
C GLY A 103 -13.81 3.20 22.34
N ASP A 104 -14.18 3.86 21.24
CA ASP A 104 -15.38 3.52 20.46
C ASP A 104 -15.10 2.30 19.56
N LEU A 105 -15.10 1.13 20.18
CA LEU A 105 -14.79 -0.13 19.50
C LEU A 105 -15.91 -0.55 18.53
N ILE A 106 -17.16 -0.20 18.82
CA ILE A 106 -18.30 -0.50 17.96
C ILE A 106 -18.19 0.33 16.67
N GLY A 107 -18.06 1.65 16.78
CA GLY A 107 -17.93 2.53 15.62
C GLY A 107 -16.67 2.24 14.81
N ALA A 108 -15.57 1.85 15.45
CA ALA A 108 -14.36 1.42 14.77
C ALA A 108 -14.61 0.18 13.88
N LYS A 109 -15.31 -0.83 14.41
CA LYS A 109 -15.66 -2.04 13.66
C LYS A 109 -16.63 -1.73 12.53
N GLU A 110 -17.61 -0.86 12.75
CA GLU A 110 -18.56 -0.45 11.71
C GLU A 110 -17.85 0.15 10.49
N ASP A 111 -16.90 1.06 10.72
CA ASP A 111 -16.12 1.70 9.65
C ASP A 111 -15.21 0.70 8.94
N LEU A 112 -14.47 -0.13 9.69
CA LEU A 112 -13.64 -1.20 9.14
C LEU A 112 -14.48 -2.15 8.27
N ASN A 113 -15.67 -2.51 8.75
CA ASN A 113 -16.56 -3.44 8.04
C ASN A 113 -17.11 -2.87 6.73
N LYS A 114 -17.18 -1.53 6.55
CA LYS A 114 -17.54 -0.95 5.24
C LYS A 114 -16.54 -1.36 4.16
N ILE A 115 -15.25 -1.38 4.49
CA ILE A 115 -14.18 -1.76 3.56
C ILE A 115 -14.16 -3.26 3.33
N ARG A 116 -14.28 -4.05 4.41
CA ARG A 116 -14.32 -5.51 4.36
C ARG A 116 -15.47 -6.02 3.50
N ASN A 117 -16.68 -5.54 3.75
CA ASN A 117 -17.87 -5.98 3.01
C ASN A 117 -17.76 -5.64 1.52
N ARG A 118 -17.24 -4.46 1.17
CA ARG A 118 -16.99 -4.07 -0.23
C ARG A 118 -15.94 -4.98 -0.89
N ALA A 119 -14.97 -5.49 -0.14
CA ALA A 119 -13.99 -6.48 -0.59
C ALA A 119 -14.54 -7.92 -0.63
N GLY A 120 -15.81 -8.15 -0.27
CA GLY A 120 -16.41 -9.48 -0.22
C GLY A 120 -16.10 -10.29 1.04
N LEU A 121 -15.53 -9.64 2.07
CA LEU A 121 -15.17 -10.29 3.32
C LEU A 121 -16.28 -10.18 4.37
N ALA A 122 -16.33 -11.17 5.26
CA ALA A 122 -17.16 -11.10 6.46
C ALA A 122 -16.68 -10.00 7.42
N GLN A 123 -17.58 -9.57 8.29
CA GLN A 123 -17.29 -8.60 9.34
C GLN A 123 -16.14 -9.09 10.25
N THR A 124 -15.38 -8.15 10.81
CA THR A 124 -14.29 -8.49 11.73
C THR A 124 -14.81 -9.09 13.03
N THR A 125 -14.16 -10.16 13.50
CA THR A 125 -14.40 -10.77 14.80
C THR A 125 -13.60 -10.11 15.92
N ALA A 126 -12.67 -9.20 15.58
CA ALA A 126 -11.88 -8.43 16.55
C ALA A 126 -12.78 -7.78 17.60
N SER A 127 -12.37 -7.88 18.86
CA SER A 127 -13.17 -7.53 20.03
C SER A 127 -12.45 -6.56 20.95
N THR A 128 -11.12 -6.61 21.01
CA THR A 128 -10.31 -5.68 21.79
C THR A 128 -9.81 -4.51 20.94
N LYS A 129 -9.42 -3.41 21.59
CA LYS A 129 -8.77 -2.28 20.93
C LYS A 129 -7.56 -2.72 20.10
N GLU A 130 -6.70 -3.57 20.66
CA GLU A 130 -5.49 -4.04 19.99
C GLU A 130 -5.82 -4.92 18.78
N GLU A 131 -6.76 -5.87 18.92
CA GLU A 131 -7.22 -6.70 17.80
C GLU A 131 -7.81 -5.85 16.66
N ILE A 132 -8.59 -4.82 17.00
CA ILE A 132 -9.19 -3.91 16.02
C ILE A 132 -8.10 -3.10 15.31
N LEU A 133 -7.13 -2.54 16.04
CA LEU A 133 -6.02 -1.80 15.44
C LEU A 133 -5.18 -2.68 14.51
N ASN A 134 -4.91 -3.93 14.90
CA ASN A 134 -4.21 -4.89 14.04
C ASN A 134 -5.04 -5.24 12.80
N ALA A 135 -6.36 -5.42 12.95
CA ALA A 135 -7.26 -5.65 11.82
C ALA A 135 -7.31 -4.46 10.86
N ILE A 136 -7.33 -3.22 11.38
CA ILE A 136 -7.26 -1.99 10.58
C ILE A 136 -5.92 -1.93 9.83
N LEU A 137 -4.80 -2.20 10.49
CA LEU A 137 -3.48 -2.19 9.86
C LEU A 137 -3.37 -3.23 8.73
N GLN A 138 -3.95 -4.41 8.92
CA GLN A 138 -4.02 -5.45 7.89
C GLN A 138 -4.94 -5.03 6.73
N GLU A 139 -6.10 -4.44 7.03
CA GLU A 139 -7.02 -3.95 6.01
C GLU A 139 -6.37 -2.85 5.18
N ARG A 140 -5.66 -1.89 5.81
CA ARG A 140 -4.88 -0.84 5.13
C ARG A 140 -3.82 -1.44 4.20
N ARG A 141 -3.15 -2.53 4.61
CA ARG A 141 -2.17 -3.23 3.77
C ARG A 141 -2.80 -3.84 2.51
N TRP A 142 -3.96 -4.50 2.63
CA TRP A 142 -4.68 -5.07 1.48
C TRP A 142 -5.32 -4.01 0.60
N GLU A 143 -5.78 -2.93 1.21
CA GLU A 143 -6.51 -1.87 0.55
C GLU A 143 -5.56 -0.97 -0.24
N PHE A 144 -4.43 -0.58 0.35
CA PHE A 144 -3.52 0.44 -0.19
C PHE A 144 -2.17 -0.08 -0.67
N PHE A 145 -2.00 -1.39 -0.91
CA PHE A 145 -0.77 -1.84 -1.55
C PHE A 145 -0.58 -1.12 -2.89
N THR A 146 0.68 -0.77 -3.18
CA THR A 146 1.11 0.05 -4.33
C THR A 146 0.51 1.46 -4.42
N GLU A 147 -0.05 2.00 -3.33
CA GLU A 147 -0.49 3.40 -3.25
C GLU A 147 0.43 4.18 -2.29
N HIS A 148 1.11 5.21 -2.79
CA HIS A 148 1.83 6.27 -2.03
C HIS A 148 2.67 5.84 -0.80
N GLY A 149 3.20 4.62 -0.80
CA GLY A 149 4.04 4.12 0.30
C GLY A 149 3.31 3.87 1.62
N HIS A 150 1.97 3.77 1.63
CA HIS A 150 1.17 3.63 2.86
C HIS A 150 1.72 2.58 3.83
N ARG A 151 2.13 1.40 3.34
CA ARG A 151 2.64 0.31 4.19
C ARG A 151 3.86 0.73 5.01
N PHE A 152 4.80 1.48 4.43
CA PHE A 152 5.99 1.91 5.16
C PHE A 152 5.62 2.90 6.28
N PHE A 153 4.82 3.92 5.95
CA PHE A 153 4.38 4.92 6.93
C PHE A 153 3.50 4.33 8.02
N ASP A 154 2.62 3.39 7.67
CA ASP A 154 1.80 2.66 8.64
C ASP A 154 2.66 1.84 9.60
N LEU A 155 3.64 1.10 9.09
CA LEU A 155 4.56 0.36 9.95
C LEU A 155 5.40 1.29 10.84
N LYS A 156 5.82 2.44 10.31
CA LYS A 156 6.60 3.42 11.07
C LYS A 156 5.82 3.98 12.24
N ARG A 157 4.61 4.49 12.00
CA ARG A 157 3.76 5.10 13.05
C ARG A 157 3.24 4.10 14.08
N PHE A 158 3.17 2.81 13.72
CA PHE A 158 2.86 1.73 14.65
C PHE A 158 4.09 1.09 15.32
N ASN A 159 5.31 1.60 15.08
CA ASN A 159 6.56 1.02 15.58
C ASN A 159 6.73 -0.47 15.22
N LYS A 160 6.32 -0.86 14.01
CA LYS A 160 6.35 -2.24 13.49
C LYS A 160 7.34 -2.45 12.34
N LEU A 161 8.12 -1.42 11.94
CA LEU A 161 9.10 -1.55 10.84
C LEU A 161 10.07 -2.70 11.08
N ASP A 162 10.76 -2.70 12.22
CA ASP A 162 11.76 -3.73 12.54
C ASP A 162 11.18 -5.13 12.59
N ALA A 163 10.02 -5.28 13.23
CA ALA A 163 9.35 -6.57 13.36
C ALA A 163 8.97 -7.17 11.99
N GLU A 164 8.64 -6.32 11.02
CA GLU A 164 8.12 -6.74 9.72
C GLU A 164 9.19 -6.79 8.63
N LEU A 165 10.24 -5.95 8.73
CA LEU A 165 11.24 -5.79 7.68
C LEU A 165 12.53 -6.60 7.93
N LYS A 166 12.93 -6.83 9.19
CA LYS A 166 14.17 -7.58 9.50
C LYS A 166 14.20 -8.98 8.88
N SER A 167 13.06 -9.67 8.82
CA SER A 167 12.97 -11.04 8.30
C SER A 167 12.80 -11.13 6.78
N VAL A 168 12.37 -10.04 6.12
CA VAL A 168 12.01 -10.05 4.69
C VAL A 168 12.92 -9.19 3.83
N LYS A 169 13.63 -8.23 4.41
CA LYS A 169 14.53 -7.32 3.72
C LYS A 169 15.94 -7.54 4.24
N SER A 170 16.72 -8.32 3.48
CA SER A 170 18.15 -8.48 3.74
C SER A 170 18.83 -7.10 3.78
N GLY A 171 19.67 -6.89 4.79
CA GLY A 171 20.36 -5.62 5.02
C GLY A 171 19.53 -4.53 5.71
N TRP A 172 18.30 -4.80 6.14
CA TRP A 172 17.53 -3.83 6.94
C TRP A 172 18.24 -3.49 8.25
N ASN A 173 18.53 -2.21 8.45
CA ASN A 173 18.98 -1.63 9.70
C ASN A 173 17.86 -0.79 10.32
N SER A 174 17.74 -0.73 11.64
CA SER A 174 16.72 0.10 12.32
C SER A 174 16.85 1.59 11.97
N ASN A 175 18.05 2.05 11.60
CA ASN A 175 18.31 3.40 11.10
C ASN A 175 17.66 3.68 9.73
N ASP A 176 17.37 2.65 8.94
CA ASP A 176 16.67 2.75 7.64
C ASP A 176 15.20 3.20 7.80
N SER A 177 14.71 3.35 9.04
CA SER A 177 13.44 3.99 9.35
C SER A 177 13.40 5.48 8.97
N LEU A 178 14.57 6.10 8.81
CA LEU A 178 14.76 7.46 8.30
C LEU A 178 15.50 7.44 6.97
N PHE A 179 15.08 8.30 6.05
CA PHE A 179 15.86 8.59 4.84
C PHE A 179 17.05 9.50 5.21
N PRO A 180 18.20 9.39 4.52
CA PRO A 180 19.28 10.34 4.71
C PRO A 180 18.84 11.74 4.26
N ILE A 181 19.32 12.77 4.97
CA ILE A 181 19.32 14.13 4.45
C ILE A 181 20.24 14.12 3.22
N PRO A 182 19.82 14.64 2.04
CA PRO A 182 20.65 14.59 0.84
C PRO A 182 21.99 15.28 1.05
N GLN A 183 23.09 14.65 0.60
CA GLN A 183 24.45 15.16 0.83
C GLN A 183 24.67 16.57 0.28
N ASN A 184 24.03 16.92 -0.83
CA ASN A 184 24.11 18.26 -1.42
C ASN A 184 23.51 19.33 -0.47
N GLU A 185 22.44 19.00 0.25
CA GLU A 185 21.81 19.93 1.20
C GLU A 185 22.74 20.16 2.41
N LEU A 186 23.33 19.09 2.95
CA LEU A 186 24.31 19.19 4.05
C LEU A 186 25.56 19.98 3.65
N SER A 187 26.03 19.79 2.42
CA SER A 187 27.21 20.50 1.90
C SER A 187 26.93 21.98 1.65
N THR A 188 25.70 22.33 1.26
CA THR A 188 25.28 23.71 0.98
C THR A 188 24.91 24.47 2.26
N ASN A 189 24.28 23.80 3.22
CA ASN A 189 23.88 24.38 4.49
C ASN A 189 24.39 23.54 5.68
N PRO A 190 25.57 23.86 6.23
CA PRO A 190 26.14 23.14 7.37
C PRO A 190 25.26 23.10 8.62
N ASN A 191 24.27 24.00 8.75
CA ASN A 191 23.32 24.02 9.88
C ASN A 191 22.25 22.91 9.81
N LEU A 192 22.16 22.17 8.69
CA LEU A 192 21.29 21.00 8.58
C LEU A 192 21.89 19.76 9.26
N GLY A 193 23.14 19.83 9.71
CA GLY A 193 23.74 18.79 10.51
C GLY A 193 23.14 18.69 11.92
N PRO A 194 23.30 17.54 12.59
CA PRO A 194 23.94 16.33 12.09
C PRO A 194 23.03 15.55 11.12
N GLN A 195 23.63 14.62 10.36
CA GLN A 195 22.90 13.65 9.56
C GLN A 195 22.02 12.74 10.45
N ASN A 196 20.98 12.14 9.86
CA ASN A 196 20.22 11.09 10.52
C ASN A 196 21.15 9.92 10.94
N PRO A 197 20.92 9.28 12.10
CA PRO A 197 21.77 8.19 12.56
C PRO A 197 21.92 7.09 11.51
N GLY A 198 23.15 6.59 11.31
CA GLY A 198 23.44 5.49 10.37
C GLY A 198 23.84 5.89 8.95
N TYR A 199 23.92 7.18 8.64
CA TYR A 199 24.36 7.72 7.35
C TYR A 199 25.53 8.70 7.51
#